data_AF-A0A0G1XAR5-F1
#
_entry.id   AF-A0A0G1XAR5-F1
#
_cell.length_a   1.000
_cell.length_b   1.000
_cell.length_c   1.000
_cell.angle_alpha   90.00
_cell.angle_beta   90.00
_cell.angle_gamma   90.00
#
_symmetry.space_group_name_H-M   'P 1'
#
loop_
_entity.id
_entity.type
_entity.pdbx_description
1 polymer ?
#
loop_
_entity_poly.entity_id
_entity_poly.type
_entity_poly.pdbx_seq_one_letter_code
_entity_poly.pdbx_strand_id
1 'polypeptide(L)'
;MRKIIAARRLKAIDTVALYSHFPCAMADEYSVGPIDQLKLQAKAKDRVKAEVDGIRVSLFLHVHWQDEQRRTYHVSRKRFEDWLRKRE
;
A
#
# COMPACT_ATOMS: atom_id res chain seq x y z
N MET A 1 0.48 3.84 -13.53
CA MET A 1 1.85 4.39 -13.65
C MET A 1 1.94 5.72 -14.37
N ARG A 2 1.27 5.95 -15.51
CA ARG A 2 1.29 7.25 -16.23
C ARG A 2 1.13 8.50 -15.35
N LYS A 3 0.17 8.49 -14.41
CA LYS A 3 -0.06 9.61 -13.47
C LYS A 3 1.11 9.83 -12.50
N ILE A 4 1.78 8.76 -12.05
CA ILE A 4 2.96 8.87 -11.18
C ILE A 4 4.13 9.49 -11.95
N ILE A 5 4.36 9.04 -13.19
CA ILE A 5 5.41 9.59 -14.06
C ILE A 5 5.14 11.07 -14.36
N ALA A 6 3.90 11.43 -14.70
CA ALA A 6 3.52 12.82 -14.92
C ALA A 6 3.71 13.68 -13.67
N ALA A 7 3.29 13.19 -12.50
CA ALA A 7 3.48 13.88 -11.23
C ALA A 7 4.97 14.12 -10.92
N ARG A 8 5.83 13.14 -11.17
CA ARG A 8 7.28 13.29 -11.00
C ARG A 8 7.86 14.33 -11.96
N ARG A 9 7.54 14.24 -13.25
CA ARG A 9 8.06 15.16 -14.27
C ARG A 9 7.60 16.61 -14.06
N LEU A 10 6.34 16.81 -13.68
CA LEU A 10 5.74 18.13 -13.59
C LEU A 10 5.90 18.78 -12.21
N LYS A 11 6.01 17.97 -11.15
CA LYS A 11 5.97 18.44 -9.76
C LYS A 11 7.16 17.99 -8.92
N ALA A 12 8.16 17.33 -9.52
CA ALA A 12 9.31 16.76 -8.82
C ALA A 12 8.93 15.85 -7.63
N ILE A 13 7.82 15.11 -7.76
CA ILE A 13 7.38 14.18 -6.72
C ILE A 13 8.17 12.87 -6.86
N ASP A 14 9.13 12.67 -5.96
CA ASP A 14 9.99 11.47 -5.93
C ASP A 14 9.55 10.42 -4.89
N THR A 15 8.39 10.61 -4.25
CA THR A 15 7.88 9.69 -3.24
C THR A 15 6.41 9.41 -3.45
N VAL A 16 6.08 8.12 -3.51
CA VAL A 16 4.72 7.61 -3.62
C VAL A 16 4.35 6.98 -2.28
N ALA A 17 3.27 7.45 -1.68
CA ALA A 17 2.64 6.78 -0.56
C ALA A 17 1.46 5.95 -1.09
N LEU A 18 1.53 4.63 -0.91
CA LEU A 18 0.43 3.73 -1.23
C LEU A 18 -0.40 3.49 0.02
N TYR A 19 -1.71 3.62 -0.10
CA TYR A 19 -2.66 3.41 1.00
C TYR A 19 -3.63 2.28 0.66
N SER A 20 -3.84 1.39 1.62
CA SER A 20 -5.00 0.51 1.70
C SER A 20 -5.92 1.02 2.80
N HIS A 21 -7.21 0.71 2.70
CA HIS A 21 -8.23 1.15 3.66
C HIS A 21 -8.94 -0.07 4.23
N PHE A 22 -9.16 -0.10 5.54
CA PHE A 22 -9.91 -1.15 6.20
C PHE A 22 -10.83 -0.58 7.30
N PRO A 23 -12.11 -0.99 7.40
CA PRO A 23 -12.84 -1.83 6.46
C PRO A 23 -13.07 -1.09 5.12
N CYS A 24 -13.12 -1.84 4.02
CA CYS A 24 -13.38 -1.28 2.69
C CYS A 24 -14.51 -2.07 2.05
N ALA A 25 -15.63 -1.40 1.76
CA ALA A 25 -16.81 -2.03 1.15
C ALA A 25 -16.46 -2.74 -0.17
N MET A 26 -15.68 -2.09 -1.04
CA MET A 26 -15.23 -2.72 -2.29
C MET A 26 -14.36 -3.96 -2.03
N ALA A 27 -13.51 -3.95 -1.02
CA ALA A 27 -12.68 -5.12 -0.72
C ALA A 27 -13.55 -6.28 -0.19
N ASP A 28 -14.57 -5.97 0.60
CA ASP A 28 -15.54 -6.93 1.13
C ASP A 28 -16.36 -7.59 0.01
N GLU A 29 -16.84 -6.81 -0.97
CA GLU A 29 -17.56 -7.32 -2.15
C GLU A 29 -16.77 -8.37 -2.96
N TYR A 30 -15.43 -8.29 -2.94
CA TYR A 30 -14.55 -9.22 -3.64
C TYR A 30 -13.87 -10.25 -2.70
N SER A 31 -14.32 -10.35 -1.45
CA SER A 31 -13.72 -11.24 -0.44
C SER A 31 -12.21 -11.01 -0.23
N VAL A 32 -11.76 -9.76 -0.39
CA VAL A 32 -10.36 -9.35 -0.23
C VAL A 32 -10.13 -8.90 1.21
N GLY A 33 -9.64 -9.83 2.04
CA GLY A 33 -9.33 -9.56 3.43
C GLY A 33 -8.15 -8.58 3.61
N PRO A 34 -7.94 -8.06 4.83
CA PRO A 34 -6.89 -7.08 5.12
C PRO A 34 -5.48 -7.60 4.79
N ILE A 35 -5.22 -8.90 5.00
CA ILE A 35 -3.93 -9.51 4.64
C ILE A 35 -3.72 -9.53 3.12
N ASP A 36 -4.76 -9.82 2.35
CA ASP A 36 -4.69 -9.81 0.88
C ASP A 36 -4.48 -8.40 0.34
N GLN A 37 -5.13 -7.39 0.96
CA GLN A 37 -4.86 -5.99 0.64
C GLN A 37 -3.40 -5.62 0.88
N LEU A 38 -2.78 -6.06 1.99
CA LEU A 38 -1.35 -5.82 2.25
C LEU A 38 -0.44 -6.54 1.24
N LYS A 39 -0.78 -7.79 0.87
CA LYS A 39 -0.07 -8.54 -0.19
C LYS A 39 -0.15 -7.81 -1.53
N LEU A 40 -1.34 -7.33 -1.92
CA LEU A 40 -1.57 -6.59 -3.16
C LEU A 40 -0.85 -5.24 -3.16
N GLN A 41 -0.95 -4.49 -2.07
CA GLN A 41 -0.26 -3.21 -1.90
C GLN A 41 1.26 -3.37 -2.04
N ALA A 42 1.78 -4.46 -1.50
CA ALA A 42 3.19 -4.74 -1.59
C ALA A 42 3.64 -5.21 -2.99
N LYS A 43 2.82 -5.98 -3.73
CA LYS A 43 3.03 -6.20 -5.18
C LYS A 43 2.97 -4.90 -5.99
N ALA A 44 2.06 -3.98 -5.61
CA ALA A 44 1.96 -2.67 -6.25
C ALA A 44 3.22 -1.82 -6.02
N LYS A 45 3.86 -1.93 -4.84
CA LYS A 45 5.18 -1.34 -4.58
C LYS A 45 6.22 -1.81 -5.58
N ASP A 46 6.34 -3.12 -5.77
CA ASP A 46 7.32 -3.72 -6.66
C ASP A 46 7.12 -3.23 -8.10
N ARG A 47 5.86 -3.17 -8.55
CA ARG A 47 5.49 -2.66 -9.85
C ARG A 47 5.85 -1.17 -10.03
N VAL A 48 5.57 -0.32 -9.04
CA VAL A 48 5.93 1.11 -9.09
C VAL A 48 7.45 1.27 -9.20
N LYS A 49 8.21 0.52 -8.41
CA LYS A 49 9.68 0.58 -8.42
C LYS A 49 10.29 0.04 -9.71
N ALA A 50 9.68 -0.97 -10.33
CA ALA A 50 10.12 -1.51 -11.61
C ALA A 50 9.85 -0.56 -12.78
N GLU A 51 8.72 0.16 -12.76
CA GLU A 51 8.32 1.05 -13.87
C GLU A 51 8.84 2.49 -13.72
N VAL A 52 9.26 2.91 -12.52
CA VAL A 52 9.71 4.29 -12.25
C VAL A 52 11.02 4.28 -11.47
N ASP A 53 12.14 4.31 -12.18
CA ASP A 53 13.48 4.22 -11.60
C ASP A 53 13.76 5.34 -10.56
N GLY A 54 14.41 5.01 -9.45
CA GLY A 54 14.75 5.95 -8.39
C GLY A 54 13.58 6.50 -7.55
N ILE A 55 12.32 6.06 -7.78
CA ILE A 55 11.18 6.48 -6.95
C ILE A 55 11.24 5.85 -5.55
N ARG A 56 10.92 6.62 -4.52
CA ARG A 56 10.68 6.09 -3.17
C ARG A 56 9.22 5.66 -3.03
N VAL A 57 8.98 4.52 -2.39
CA VAL A 57 7.62 4.01 -2.15
C VAL A 57 7.43 3.57 -0.70
N SER A 58 6.48 4.21 -0.04
CA SER A 58 6.07 3.93 1.34
C SER A 58 4.65 3.34 1.34
N LEU A 59 4.41 2.37 2.24
CA LEU A 59 3.13 1.67 2.32
C LEU A 59 2.44 2.01 3.63
N PHE A 60 1.14 2.23 3.56
CA PHE A 60 0.31 2.60 4.70
C PHE A 60 -1.00 1.83 4.68
N LEU A 61 -1.47 1.45 5.86
CA LEU A 61 -2.81 0.92 6.08
C LEU A 61 -3.59 1.94 6.90
N HIS A 62 -4.65 2.49 6.32
CA HIS A 62 -5.61 3.33 7.03
C HIS A 62 -6.72 2.44 7.59
N VAL A 63 -6.88 2.43 8.90
CA VAL A 63 -7.92 1.67 9.59
C VAL A 63 -8.94 2.63 10.17
N HIS A 64 -10.21 2.41 9.80
CA HIS A 64 -11.37 3.09 10.36
C HIS A 64 -12.08 2.12 11.31
N TRP A 65 -11.94 2.36 12.60
CA TRP A 65 -12.61 1.59 13.63
C TRP A 65 -14.08 2.03 13.77
N GLN A 66 -14.91 1.19 14.38
CA GLN A 66 -16.35 1.44 14.51
C GLN A 66 -16.68 2.66 15.39
N ASP A 67 -15.76 3.10 16.24
CA ASP A 67 -15.88 4.25 17.14
C ASP A 67 -15.34 5.56 16.52
N GLU A 68 -15.33 5.64 15.19
CA GLU A 68 -14.75 6.74 14.40
C GLU A 68 -13.24 6.97 14.62
N GLN A 69 -12.55 6.11 15.40
CA GLN A 69 -11.11 6.20 15.51
C GLN A 69 -10.48 5.81 14.17
N ARG A 70 -9.71 6.74 13.62
CA ARG A 70 -8.96 6.53 12.39
C ARG A 70 -7.48 6.44 12.72
N ARG A 71 -6.84 5.34 12.33
CA ARG A 71 -5.40 5.12 12.56
C ARG A 71 -4.72 4.77 11.25
N THR A 72 -3.60 5.42 10.99
CA THR A 72 -2.75 5.12 9.82
C THR A 72 -1.48 4.44 10.30
N TYR A 73 -1.24 3.24 9.83
CA TYR A 73 -0.07 2.44 10.17
C TYR A 73 0.89 2.40 8.99
N HIS A 74 2.17 2.61 9.25
CA HIS A 74 3.21 2.35 8.25
C HIS A 74 3.46 0.84 8.14
N VAL A 75 3.45 0.33 6.90
CA VAL A 75 3.65 -1.08 6.60
C VAL A 75 5.07 -1.29 6.07
N SER A 76 5.95 -1.83 6.91
CA SER A 76 7.28 -2.26 6.45
C SER A 76 7.16 -3.55 5.65
N ARG A 77 7.50 -3.49 4.35
CA ARG A 77 7.53 -4.66 3.45
C ARG A 77 8.29 -5.83 4.06
N LYS A 78 9.53 -5.59 4.49
CA LYS A 78 10.39 -6.64 5.07
C LYS A 78 9.75 -7.29 6.29
N ARG A 79 9.27 -6.47 7.25
CA ARG A 79 8.62 -7.00 8.46
C ARG A 79 7.34 -7.77 8.15
N PHE A 80 6.58 -7.34 7.14
CA PHE A 80 5.38 -8.04 6.70
C PHE A 80 5.72 -9.40 6.08
N GLU A 81 6.72 -9.48 5.20
CA GLU A 81 7.21 -10.75 4.63
C GLU A 81 7.78 -11.69 5.71
N ASP A 82 8.55 -11.15 6.65
CA ASP A 82 9.06 -11.91 7.81
C ASP A 82 7.91 -12.49 8.65
N TRP A 83 6.83 -11.73 8.82
CA TRP A 83 5.66 -12.16 9.57
C TRP A 83 4.88 -13.25 8.82
N LEU A 84 4.75 -13.16 7.49
CA LEU A 84 4.12 -14.19 6.67
C LEU A 84 4.86 -15.52 6.75
N ARG A 85 6.19 -15.51 6.58
CA ARG A 85 7.04 -16.73 6.63
C ARG A 85 6.97 -17.49 7.96
N LYS A 86 6.65 -16.82 9.07
CA LYS A 86 6.54 -17.45 10.40
C LYS A 86 5.20 -18.16 10.62
N ARG A 87 4.25 -18.04 9.69
CA ARG A 87 2.88 -18.53 9.81
C ARG A 87 2.50 -19.52 8.70
N GLU A 88 3.45 -19.83 7.82
CA GLU A 88 3.42 -20.94 6.85
C GLU A 88 4.17 -22.13 7.46
#